data_AF-A0A8B8F9F2-F1
#
_entry.id   AF-A0A8B8F9F2-F1
#
_cell.length_a   1.000
_cell.length_b   1.000
_cell.length_c   1.000
_cell.angle_alpha   90.00
_cell.angle_beta   90.00
_cell.angle_gamma   90.00
#
_symmetry.space_group_name_H-M   'P 1'
#
loop_
_entity.id
_entity.type
_entity.pdbx_description
1 polymer ?
#
loop_
_entity_poly.entity_id
_entity_poly.type
_entity_poly.pdbx_seq_one_letter_code
_entity_poly.pdbx_strand_id
1 'polypeptide(L)'
;MPGENIADEQISCPIKNFQVNTYYTIIDIVSTQILERFNDQSTPLYKDISLFHEKRLKKVAEQSNLPTDAFDGFEMVYGKFVQADDLRREYKQFSDSYFMFKKLMILPEKIHKTDDIDEEIETSDNTESDIDSEDLDLATNQGNISTVFKVCHQNNLKEVFPSIYIALCICLTLPVSSSSPERAFSKLKLIKSRLRSTMGEDRLESLMLISCEKDINIDNEKVIKTLTTYSTVLKNLL
;
A
#
# COMPACT_ATOMS: atom_id res chain seq x y z
N MET A 1 51.40 -12.20 -0.81
CA MET A 1 51.25 -13.50 -1.49
C MET A 1 51.34 -13.26 -2.99
N PRO A 2 52.08 -14.07 -3.77
CA PRO A 2 52.13 -13.93 -5.22
C PRO A 2 50.82 -14.48 -5.79
N GLY A 3 49.89 -13.59 -6.16
CA GLY A 3 48.55 -13.98 -6.62
C GLY A 3 47.54 -12.85 -6.71
N GLU A 4 47.87 -11.64 -6.25
CA GLU A 4 47.05 -10.46 -6.52
C GLU A 4 47.28 -10.02 -7.98
N ASN A 5 46.36 -10.41 -8.87
CA ASN A 5 46.25 -9.79 -10.20
C ASN A 5 45.78 -8.35 -10.02
N ILE A 6 46.76 -7.44 -9.91
CA ILE A 6 46.57 -6.00 -9.89
C ILE A 6 46.42 -5.54 -11.35
N ALA A 7 45.22 -5.71 -11.88
CA ALA A 7 44.62 -4.92 -12.96
C ALA A 7 43.24 -5.52 -13.22
N ASP A 8 42.18 -4.78 -12.92
CA ASP A 8 40.90 -5.02 -13.58
C ASP A 8 41.16 -5.01 -15.08
N GLU A 9 41.05 -6.16 -15.75
CA GLU A 9 41.18 -6.22 -17.20
C GLU A 9 40.21 -5.21 -17.80
N GLN A 10 40.74 -4.15 -18.43
CA GLN A 10 39.90 -3.17 -19.10
C GLN A 10 39.11 -3.88 -20.19
N ILE A 11 37.80 -4.01 -19.97
CA ILE A 11 36.90 -4.66 -20.91
C ILE A 11 36.82 -3.80 -22.18
N SER A 12 37.61 -4.17 -23.20
CA SER A 12 37.75 -3.39 -24.43
C SER A 12 36.50 -3.44 -25.32
N CYS A 13 35.74 -4.53 -25.23
CA CYS A 13 34.51 -4.71 -26.02
C CYS A 13 33.35 -3.95 -25.36
N PRO A 14 32.73 -2.95 -26.02
CA PRO A 14 31.64 -2.16 -25.44
C PRO A 14 30.44 -3.01 -24.99
N ILE A 15 30.13 -4.08 -25.72
CA ILE A 15 29.04 -5.02 -25.38
C ILE A 15 29.36 -5.79 -24.10
N LYS A 16 30.60 -6.28 -23.95
CA LYS A 16 31.01 -6.96 -22.72
C LYS A 16 31.06 -6.01 -21.53
N ASN A 17 31.48 -4.76 -21.75
CA ASN A 17 31.52 -3.74 -20.71
C ASN A 17 30.10 -3.44 -20.19
N PHE A 18 29.14 -3.27 -21.11
CA PHE A 18 27.72 -3.13 -20.74
C PHE A 18 27.18 -4.38 -20.03
N GLN A 19 27.48 -5.57 -20.51
CA GLN A 19 27.02 -6.82 -19.89
C GLN A 19 27.52 -6.95 -18.44
N VAL A 20 28.82 -6.71 -18.21
CA VAL A 20 29.44 -6.89 -16.89
C VAL A 20 29.08 -5.75 -15.94
N ASN A 21 29.32 -4.50 -16.34
CA ASN A 21 29.22 -3.37 -15.42
C ASN A 21 27.79 -2.84 -15.25
N THR A 22 26.89 -3.13 -16.19
CA THR A 22 25.51 -2.64 -16.15
C THR A 22 24.51 -3.78 -15.98
N TYR A 23 24.48 -4.74 -16.91
CA TYR A 23 23.42 -5.75 -16.92
C TYR A 23 23.49 -6.70 -15.72
N TYR A 24 24.64 -7.33 -15.47
CA TYR A 24 24.79 -8.23 -14.31
C TYR A 24 24.69 -7.47 -13.00
N THR A 25 25.29 -6.28 -12.89
CA THR A 25 25.12 -5.41 -11.70
C THR A 25 23.65 -5.12 -11.40
N ILE A 26 22.85 -4.78 -12.42
CA ILE A 26 21.41 -4.54 -12.23
C ILE A 26 20.69 -5.82 -11.82
N ILE A 27 20.99 -6.96 -12.44
CA ILE A 27 20.38 -8.25 -12.08
C ILE A 27 20.70 -8.62 -10.63
N ASP A 28 21.94 -8.42 -10.19
CA ASP A 28 22.36 -8.72 -8.82
C ASP A 28 21.66 -7.79 -7.83
N ILE A 29 21.54 -6.49 -8.13
CA ILE A 29 20.78 -5.55 -7.32
C ILE A 29 19.32 -5.98 -7.24
N VAL A 30 18.67 -6.26 -8.38
CA VAL A 30 17.26 -6.68 -8.41
C VAL A 30 17.06 -7.98 -7.62
N SER A 31 17.93 -8.96 -7.82
CA SER A 31 17.86 -10.26 -7.12
C SER A 31 18.03 -10.08 -5.62
N THR A 32 19.03 -9.29 -5.21
CA THR A 32 19.28 -8.97 -3.80
C THR A 32 18.08 -8.26 -3.18
N GLN A 33 17.52 -7.25 -3.85
CA GLN A 33 16.36 -6.51 -3.36
C GLN A 33 15.10 -7.39 -3.24
N ILE A 34 14.89 -8.31 -4.19
CA ILE A 34 13.78 -9.28 -4.12
C ILE A 34 13.98 -10.23 -2.92
N LEU A 35 15.19 -10.74 -2.73
CA LEU A 35 15.51 -11.65 -1.61
C LEU A 35 15.41 -10.94 -0.25
N GLU A 36 15.89 -9.69 -0.16
CA GLU A 36 15.76 -8.85 1.04
C GLU A 36 14.29 -8.57 1.37
N ARG A 37 13.47 -8.30 0.34
CA ARG A 37 12.04 -7.98 0.50
C ARG A 37 11.20 -9.20 0.89
N PHE A 38 11.43 -10.34 0.23
CA PHE A 38 10.70 -11.59 0.45
C PHE A 38 11.59 -12.60 1.18
N ASN A 39 11.99 -12.24 2.39
CA ASN A 39 12.79 -13.10 3.26
C ASN A 39 11.89 -13.94 4.18
N ASP A 40 12.49 -14.85 4.93
CA ASP A 40 11.77 -15.72 5.87
C ASP A 40 11.11 -14.95 7.02
N GLN A 41 11.52 -13.70 7.29
CA GLN A 41 10.95 -12.85 8.34
C GLN A 41 9.69 -12.12 7.87
N SER A 42 9.63 -11.66 6.61
CA SER A 42 8.48 -10.94 6.04
C SER A 42 7.41 -11.90 5.48
N THR A 43 7.83 -13.09 5.05
CA THR A 43 6.93 -14.11 4.48
C THR A 43 5.77 -14.51 5.41
N PRO A 44 5.95 -14.73 6.72
CA PRO A 44 4.86 -14.99 7.66
C PRO A 44 3.79 -13.90 7.66
N LEU A 45 4.19 -12.63 7.69
CA LEU A 45 3.26 -11.50 7.66
C LEU A 45 2.40 -11.50 6.38
N TYR A 46 3.01 -11.77 5.21
CA TYR A 46 2.25 -11.84 3.96
C TYR A 46 1.27 -13.01 3.93
N LYS A 47 1.62 -14.16 4.54
CA LYS A 47 0.71 -15.30 4.70
C LYS A 47 -0.49 -14.91 5.56
N ASP A 48 -0.26 -14.21 6.67
CA ASP A 48 -1.33 -13.75 7.57
C ASP A 48 -2.23 -12.71 6.90
N ILE A 49 -1.67 -11.75 6.16
CA ILE A 49 -2.45 -10.77 5.39
C ILE A 49 -3.38 -11.48 4.40
N SER A 50 -2.95 -12.59 3.80
CA SER A 50 -3.77 -13.37 2.86
C SER A 50 -5.03 -13.98 3.49
N LEU A 51 -5.07 -14.14 4.83
CA LEU A 51 -6.24 -14.64 5.55
C LEU A 51 -7.41 -13.66 5.51
N PHE A 52 -7.16 -12.35 5.36
CA PHE A 52 -8.22 -11.35 5.22
C PHE A 52 -8.89 -11.35 3.84
N HIS A 53 -8.50 -12.22 2.93
CA HIS A 53 -9.19 -12.39 1.65
C HIS A 53 -10.54 -13.11 1.83
N GLU A 54 -11.58 -12.68 1.11
CA GLU A 54 -12.95 -13.21 1.26
C GLU A 54 -13.04 -14.74 1.08
N LYS A 55 -12.32 -15.29 0.08
CA LYS A 55 -12.22 -16.76 -0.13
C LYS A 55 -11.70 -17.52 1.11
N ARG A 56 -10.80 -16.92 1.90
CA ARG A 56 -10.26 -17.54 3.11
C ARG A 56 -11.26 -17.44 4.26
N LEU A 57 -11.91 -16.28 4.42
CA LEU A 57 -13.02 -16.11 5.37
C LEU A 57 -14.13 -17.15 5.12
N LYS A 58 -14.53 -17.37 3.85
CA LYS A 58 -15.52 -18.39 3.48
C LYS A 58 -15.11 -19.81 3.91
N LYS A 59 -13.87 -20.19 3.60
CA LYS A 59 -13.35 -21.52 3.97
C LYS A 59 -13.31 -21.73 5.48
N VAL A 60 -12.94 -20.69 6.24
CA VAL A 60 -12.89 -20.76 7.70
C VAL A 60 -14.30 -20.81 8.29
N ALA A 61 -15.27 -20.10 7.73
CA ALA A 61 -16.67 -20.21 8.14
C ALA A 61 -17.26 -21.62 7.90
N GLU A 62 -16.88 -22.28 6.80
CA GLU A 62 -17.41 -23.60 6.44
C GLU A 62 -16.71 -24.77 7.17
N GLN A 63 -15.39 -24.66 7.36
CA GLN A 63 -14.56 -25.77 7.85
C GLN A 63 -14.00 -25.54 9.27
N SER A 64 -14.15 -24.34 9.82
CA SER A 64 -13.63 -23.87 11.13
C SER A 64 -12.13 -24.11 11.39
N ASN A 65 -11.39 -24.57 10.37
CA ASN A 65 -9.99 -24.93 10.46
C ASN A 65 -9.12 -23.74 10.09
N LEU A 66 -8.55 -23.12 11.11
CA LEU A 66 -7.49 -22.12 10.99
C LEU A 66 -6.13 -22.81 11.14
N PRO A 67 -5.10 -22.47 10.34
CA PRO A 67 -3.74 -22.93 10.56
C PRO A 67 -3.27 -22.63 11.98
N THR A 68 -2.44 -23.51 12.54
CA THR A 68 -1.94 -23.39 13.93
C THR A 68 -1.04 -22.17 14.13
N ASP A 69 -0.37 -21.74 13.06
CA ASP A 69 0.55 -20.61 13.00
C ASP A 69 -0.11 -19.29 12.56
N ALA A 70 -1.44 -19.27 12.41
CA ALA A 70 -2.14 -18.10 11.91
C ALA A 70 -1.96 -16.89 12.84
N PHE A 71 -1.57 -15.76 12.23
CA PHE A 71 -1.32 -14.46 12.87
C PHE A 71 -0.03 -14.36 13.70
N ASP A 72 0.80 -15.42 13.76
CA ASP A 72 2.09 -15.36 14.46
C ASP A 72 3.06 -14.36 13.78
N GLY A 73 3.02 -14.28 12.45
CA GLY A 73 3.80 -13.30 11.68
C GLY A 73 3.31 -11.87 11.92
N PHE A 74 2.00 -11.70 12.06
CA PHE A 74 1.40 -10.41 12.39
C PHE A 74 1.80 -9.94 13.78
N GLU A 75 1.82 -10.82 14.78
CA GLU A 75 2.28 -10.50 16.14
C GLU A 75 3.79 -10.21 16.18
N MET A 76 4.61 -10.93 15.41
CA MET A 76 6.05 -10.67 15.36
C MET A 76 6.38 -9.23 14.93
N VAL A 77 5.59 -8.65 14.02
CA VAL A 77 5.82 -7.30 13.49
C VAL A 77 4.98 -6.24 14.21
N TYR A 78 3.72 -6.55 14.53
CA TYR A 78 2.72 -5.61 15.05
C TYR A 78 2.21 -5.99 16.45
N GLY A 79 2.91 -6.84 17.20
CA GLY A 79 2.53 -7.32 18.53
C GLY A 79 2.29 -6.21 19.57
N LYS A 80 2.84 -5.01 19.34
CA LYS A 80 2.53 -3.81 20.14
C LYS A 80 1.07 -3.37 20.02
N PHE A 81 0.44 -3.63 18.87
CA PHE A 81 -0.92 -3.17 18.54
C PHE A 81 -1.94 -4.30 18.58
N VAL A 82 -1.55 -5.53 18.21
CA VAL A 82 -2.46 -6.67 18.07
C VAL A 82 -1.78 -7.95 18.54
N GLN A 83 -2.40 -8.69 19.46
CA GLN A 83 -1.96 -10.01 19.91
C GLN A 83 -2.54 -11.12 19.02
N ALA A 84 -1.77 -12.17 18.71
CA ALA A 84 -2.24 -13.22 17.81
C ALA A 84 -3.42 -14.00 18.38
N ASP A 85 -3.45 -14.27 19.69
CA ASP A 85 -4.52 -15.04 20.32
C ASP A 85 -5.88 -14.33 20.25
N ASP A 86 -5.89 -13.02 20.47
CA ASP A 86 -7.09 -12.20 20.34
C ASP A 86 -7.54 -12.11 18.88
N LEU A 87 -6.59 -11.89 17.97
CA LEU A 87 -6.89 -11.83 16.54
C LEU A 87 -7.43 -13.17 16.01
N ARG A 88 -6.87 -14.30 16.42
CA ARG A 88 -7.36 -15.65 16.07
C ARG A 88 -8.78 -15.88 16.55
N ARG A 89 -9.08 -15.50 17.80
CA ARG A 89 -10.41 -15.66 18.40
C ARG A 89 -11.45 -14.81 17.70
N GLU A 90 -11.17 -13.51 17.52
CA GLU A 90 -12.06 -12.61 16.80
C GLU A 90 -12.24 -13.07 15.36
N TYR A 91 -11.16 -13.48 14.68
CA TYR A 91 -11.21 -13.86 13.26
C TYR A 91 -12.16 -15.02 13.00
N LYS A 92 -12.20 -16.03 13.88
CA LYS A 92 -13.18 -17.14 13.78
C LYS A 92 -14.62 -16.64 13.94
N GLN A 93 -14.89 -15.79 14.92
CA GLN A 93 -16.23 -15.23 15.13
C GLN A 93 -16.67 -14.32 13.97
N PHE A 94 -15.72 -13.55 13.45
CA PHE A 94 -15.92 -12.67 12.32
C PHE A 94 -16.17 -13.45 11.03
N SER A 95 -15.42 -14.54 10.77
CA SER A 95 -15.65 -15.36 9.56
C SER A 95 -17.07 -15.90 9.49
N ASP A 96 -17.63 -16.31 10.62
CA ASP A 96 -18.98 -16.88 10.69
C ASP A 96 -20.06 -15.81 10.41
N SER A 97 -19.84 -14.60 10.93
CA SER A 97 -20.83 -13.51 10.85
C SER A 97 -20.65 -12.63 9.61
N TYR A 98 -19.48 -12.65 8.97
CA TYR A 98 -19.10 -11.74 7.89
C TYR A 98 -20.09 -11.74 6.73
N PHE A 99 -20.54 -12.91 6.26
CA PHE A 99 -21.46 -13.00 5.14
C PHE A 99 -22.86 -12.48 5.46
N MET A 100 -23.26 -12.51 6.74
CA MET A 100 -24.49 -11.86 7.18
C MET A 100 -24.36 -10.34 7.06
N PHE A 101 -23.27 -9.76 7.58
CA PHE A 101 -22.99 -8.32 7.46
C PHE A 101 -22.83 -7.87 6.00
N LYS A 102 -22.24 -8.69 5.14
CA LYS A 102 -22.15 -8.42 3.71
C LYS A 102 -23.53 -8.35 3.05
N LYS A 103 -24.48 -9.22 3.43
CA LYS A 103 -25.86 -9.18 2.92
C LYS A 103 -26.61 -7.94 3.40
N LEU A 104 -26.35 -7.48 4.64
CA LEU A 104 -26.95 -6.25 5.17
C LEU A 104 -26.59 -4.99 4.38
N MET A 105 -25.44 -4.96 3.70
CA MET A 105 -25.07 -3.83 2.83
C MET A 105 -25.92 -3.70 1.56
N ILE A 106 -26.64 -4.75 1.16
CA ILE A 106 -27.46 -4.76 -0.06
C ILE A 106 -28.94 -4.47 0.27
N LEU A 107 -29.29 -4.34 1.56
CA LEU A 107 -30.67 -4.09 1.94
C LEU A 107 -31.11 -2.67 1.54
N PRO A 108 -32.31 -2.53 0.94
CA PRO A 108 -32.88 -1.21 0.64
C PRO A 108 -32.97 -0.35 1.90
N GLU A 109 -32.61 0.93 1.81
CA GLU A 109 -32.72 1.89 2.92
C GLU A 109 -34.17 2.08 3.41
N LYS A 110 -35.16 1.76 2.57
CA LYS A 110 -36.58 1.84 2.89
C LYS A 110 -37.27 0.51 2.60
N ILE A 111 -38.08 0.09 3.56
CA ILE A 111 -38.93 -1.12 3.47
C ILE A 111 -40.07 -0.92 2.48
N HIS A 112 -40.48 0.33 2.26
CA HIS A 112 -41.58 0.69 1.38
C HIS A 112 -41.08 1.64 0.30
N LYS A 113 -41.46 1.37 -0.96
CA LYS A 113 -41.37 2.35 -2.02
C LYS A 113 -42.38 3.44 -1.70
N THR A 114 -41.91 4.65 -1.41
CA THR A 114 -42.77 5.82 -1.36
C THR A 114 -43.04 6.18 -2.81
N ASP A 115 -44.21 5.77 -3.31
CA ASP A 115 -44.76 6.27 -4.56
C ASP A 115 -45.12 7.74 -4.34
N ASP A 116 -44.14 8.63 -4.43
CA ASP A 116 -44.37 10.06 -4.59
C ASP A 116 -43.58 10.54 -5.81
N ILE A 117 -44.36 11.19 -6.66
CA ILE A 117 -44.13 11.60 -8.03
C ILE A 117 -43.19 12.81 -8.08
N ASP A 118 -42.27 12.76 -9.05
CA ASP A 118 -41.48 13.83 -9.68
C ASP A 118 -40.57 14.73 -8.84
N GLU A 119 -39.26 14.52 -8.97
CA GLU A 119 -38.35 15.58 -9.42
C GLU A 119 -37.20 14.94 -10.22
N GLU A 120 -37.20 15.21 -11.54
CA GLU A 120 -36.18 14.80 -12.49
C GLU A 120 -34.80 15.36 -12.10
N ILE A 121 -33.80 14.50 -12.00
CA ILE A 121 -32.44 14.86 -12.43
C ILE A 121 -32.01 13.80 -13.45
N GLU A 122 -31.94 14.28 -14.69
CA GLU A 122 -31.57 13.58 -15.90
C GLU A 122 -30.30 12.73 -15.75
N THR A 123 -30.44 11.43 -15.97
CA THR A 123 -29.43 10.68 -16.72
C THR A 123 -30.14 10.00 -17.88
N SER A 124 -30.01 10.61 -19.05
CA SER A 124 -30.31 9.99 -20.33
C SER A 124 -29.53 8.68 -20.46
N ASP A 125 -30.22 7.55 -20.47
CA ASP A 125 -30.28 6.68 -21.63
C ASP A 125 -31.26 5.53 -21.36
N ASN A 126 -32.39 5.61 -22.06
CA ASN A 126 -33.40 4.56 -22.14
C ASN A 126 -32.88 3.41 -23.00
N THR A 127 -32.68 2.24 -22.39
CA THR A 127 -33.08 0.96 -23.00
C THR A 127 -33.55 0.04 -21.89
N GLU A 128 -34.87 -0.09 -21.75
CA GLU A 128 -35.51 -1.21 -21.07
C GLU A 128 -35.10 -2.50 -21.78
N SER A 129 -34.35 -3.35 -21.09
CA SER A 129 -34.33 -4.77 -21.37
C SER A 129 -34.29 -5.48 -20.03
N ASP A 130 -35.26 -6.34 -19.81
CA ASP A 130 -35.30 -7.30 -18.71
C ASP A 130 -33.93 -7.98 -18.55
N ILE A 131 -33.20 -7.65 -17.48
CA ILE A 131 -31.93 -8.31 -17.16
C ILE A 131 -32.17 -9.13 -15.90
N ASP A 132 -32.07 -10.44 -16.10
CA ASP A 132 -31.99 -11.47 -15.07
C ASP A 132 -31.08 -11.05 -13.92
N SER A 133 -31.44 -11.48 -12.72
CA SER A 133 -30.74 -11.27 -11.46
C SER A 133 -29.34 -11.93 -11.36
N GLU A 134 -28.60 -12.01 -12.47
CA GLU A 134 -27.26 -12.60 -12.55
C GLU A 134 -26.17 -11.66 -13.09
N ASP A 135 -26.45 -10.42 -13.51
CA ASP A 135 -25.41 -9.51 -14.00
C ASP A 135 -25.28 -8.22 -13.16
N LEU A 136 -24.60 -8.34 -12.03
CA LEU A 136 -23.77 -7.24 -11.50
C LEU A 136 -22.31 -7.70 -11.41
N ASP A 137 -21.81 -8.30 -12.49
CA ASP A 137 -20.38 -8.43 -12.76
C ASP A 137 -19.83 -7.07 -13.22
N LEU A 138 -19.88 -6.10 -12.29
CA LEU A 138 -19.05 -4.91 -12.39
C LEU A 138 -17.62 -5.37 -12.09
N ALA A 139 -16.80 -5.46 -13.14
CA ALA A 139 -15.38 -5.80 -13.19
C ALA A 139 -14.52 -5.07 -12.13
N THR A 140 -14.70 -5.45 -10.87
CA THR A 140 -14.01 -4.97 -9.69
C THR A 140 -13.64 -6.23 -8.90
N ASN A 141 -12.39 -6.30 -8.42
CA ASN A 141 -11.88 -7.44 -7.63
C ASN A 141 -12.72 -7.65 -6.35
N GLN A 142 -13.87 -8.33 -6.46
CA GLN A 142 -14.74 -8.69 -5.36
C GLN A 142 -14.00 -9.72 -4.49
N GLY A 143 -13.59 -9.30 -3.30
CA GLY A 143 -12.84 -10.11 -2.35
C GLY A 143 -11.54 -9.47 -1.84
N ASN A 144 -11.26 -8.23 -2.23
CA ASN A 144 -10.10 -7.49 -1.76
C ASN A 144 -10.23 -7.09 -0.28
N ILE A 145 -9.12 -6.92 0.42
CA ILE A 145 -9.09 -6.48 1.84
C ILE A 145 -9.92 -5.20 2.07
N SER A 146 -9.96 -4.31 1.07
CA SER A 146 -10.78 -3.08 1.11
C SER A 146 -12.27 -3.36 1.24
N THR A 147 -12.81 -4.42 0.61
CA THR A 147 -14.24 -4.74 0.73
C THR A 147 -14.56 -5.25 2.13
N VAL A 148 -13.67 -6.08 2.70
CA VAL A 148 -13.80 -6.58 4.08
C VAL A 148 -13.78 -5.42 5.07
N PHE A 149 -12.88 -4.47 4.88
CA PHE A 149 -12.82 -3.27 5.72
C PHE A 149 -14.08 -2.39 5.60
N LYS A 150 -14.62 -2.20 4.39
CA LYS A 150 -15.87 -1.44 4.19
C LYS A 150 -17.04 -2.05 4.96
N VAL A 151 -17.19 -3.37 4.91
CA VAL A 151 -18.20 -4.11 5.68
C VAL A 151 -18.01 -3.88 7.18
N CYS A 152 -16.77 -3.98 7.69
CA CYS A 152 -16.46 -3.70 9.10
C CYS A 152 -16.80 -2.27 9.51
N HIS A 153 -16.44 -1.29 8.68
CA HIS A 153 -16.60 0.11 9.02
C HIS A 153 -18.06 0.54 9.03
N GLN A 154 -18.85 0.14 8.04
CA GLN A 154 -20.27 0.54 7.94
C GLN A 154 -21.17 -0.11 8.99
N ASN A 155 -20.84 -1.33 9.40
CA ASN A 155 -21.57 -2.02 10.47
C ASN A 155 -21.06 -1.66 11.88
N ASN A 156 -20.20 -0.64 12.03
CA ASN A 156 -19.60 -0.21 13.29
C ASN A 156 -18.96 -1.35 14.10
N LEU A 157 -18.37 -2.34 13.41
CA LEU A 157 -17.79 -3.54 14.04
C LEU A 157 -16.50 -3.30 14.81
N LYS A 158 -16.04 -2.05 14.91
CA LYS A 158 -14.84 -1.65 15.66
C LYS A 158 -14.96 -1.98 17.15
N GLU A 159 -16.15 -1.83 17.74
CA GLU A 159 -16.36 -2.11 19.17
C GLU A 159 -16.49 -3.60 19.45
N VAL A 160 -16.97 -4.38 18.47
CA VAL A 160 -17.19 -5.83 18.59
C VAL A 160 -15.90 -6.61 18.29
N PHE A 161 -15.15 -6.20 17.26
CA PHE A 161 -13.93 -6.85 16.79
C PHE A 161 -12.78 -5.82 16.68
N PRO A 162 -12.27 -5.32 17.82
CA PRO A 162 -11.23 -4.29 17.83
C PRO A 162 -9.92 -4.77 17.22
N SER A 163 -9.52 -6.02 17.45
CA SER A 163 -8.25 -6.58 16.97
C SER A 163 -8.27 -6.74 15.44
N ILE A 164 -9.38 -7.24 14.88
CA ILE A 164 -9.57 -7.31 13.42
C ILE A 164 -9.58 -5.93 12.80
N TYR A 165 -10.30 -4.98 13.41
CA TYR A 165 -10.40 -3.63 12.85
C TYR A 165 -9.02 -2.98 12.74
N ILE A 166 -8.21 -3.07 13.80
CA ILE A 166 -6.84 -2.55 13.80
C ILE A 166 -5.97 -3.30 12.78
N ALA A 167 -6.06 -4.64 12.72
CA ALA A 167 -5.32 -5.44 11.75
C ALA A 167 -5.67 -5.06 10.29
N LEU A 168 -6.95 -4.86 9.98
CA LEU A 168 -7.40 -4.41 8.65
C LEU A 168 -6.90 -2.99 8.33
N CYS A 169 -6.90 -2.07 9.30
CA CYS A 169 -6.31 -0.74 9.13
C CYS A 169 -4.80 -0.82 8.82
N ILE A 170 -4.07 -1.66 9.54
CA ILE A 170 -2.64 -1.90 9.28
C ILE A 170 -2.46 -2.46 7.86
N CYS A 171 -3.23 -3.49 7.48
CA CYS A 171 -3.18 -4.07 6.13
C CYS A 171 -3.45 -3.05 5.01
N LEU A 172 -4.37 -2.10 5.22
CA LEU A 172 -4.69 -1.07 4.22
C LEU A 172 -3.68 0.08 4.16
N THR A 173 -2.96 0.32 5.24
CA THR A 173 -1.93 1.37 5.30
C THR A 173 -0.55 0.86 4.88
N LEU A 174 -0.37 -0.46 4.82
CA LEU A 174 0.82 -1.06 4.26
C LEU A 174 0.99 -0.67 2.78
N PRO A 175 2.16 -0.15 2.38
CA PRO A 175 2.46 0.09 0.97
C PRO A 175 2.70 -1.24 0.26
N VAL A 176 1.59 -1.91 -0.13
CA VAL A 176 1.65 -3.17 -0.87
C VAL A 176 1.96 -2.93 -2.36
N SER A 177 1.55 -1.78 -2.91
CA SER A 177 1.81 -1.41 -4.30
C SER A 177 3.08 -0.57 -4.46
N SER A 178 3.74 -0.73 -5.62
CA SER A 178 4.86 0.11 -6.06
C SER A 178 4.43 1.50 -6.55
N SER A 179 3.21 1.96 -6.22
CA SER A 179 2.71 3.25 -6.70
C SER A 179 3.20 4.45 -5.88
N SER A 180 3.69 4.22 -4.66
CA SER A 180 4.30 5.27 -3.85
C SER A 180 5.49 5.96 -4.55
N PRO A 181 6.42 5.24 -5.22
CA PRO A 181 7.49 5.89 -5.95
C PRO A 181 7.09 6.47 -7.32
N GLU A 182 5.86 6.32 -7.83
CA GLU A 182 5.48 6.91 -9.14
C GLU A 182 5.56 8.44 -9.12
N ARG A 183 5.10 9.07 -8.04
CA ARG A 183 5.23 10.53 -7.84
C ARG A 183 6.71 10.92 -7.85
N ALA A 184 7.54 10.21 -7.09
CA ALA A 184 8.96 10.47 -7.00
C ALA A 184 9.69 10.27 -8.33
N PHE A 185 9.45 9.16 -9.04
CA PHE A 185 10.06 8.89 -10.34
C PHE A 185 9.61 9.87 -11.43
N SER A 186 8.35 10.30 -11.41
CA SER A 186 7.84 11.33 -12.31
C SER A 186 8.56 12.67 -12.08
N LYS A 187 8.76 13.07 -10.82
CA LYS A 187 9.55 14.27 -10.49
C LYS A 187 11.03 14.08 -10.81
N LEU A 188 11.60 12.91 -10.54
CA LEU A 188 13.00 12.59 -10.82
C LEU A 188 13.31 12.76 -12.31
N LYS A 189 12.41 12.32 -13.20
CA LYS A 189 12.55 12.48 -14.66
C LYS A 189 12.62 13.96 -15.08
N LEU A 190 11.93 14.85 -14.38
CA LEU A 190 11.97 16.29 -14.65
C LEU A 190 13.24 16.95 -14.07
N ILE A 191 13.67 16.52 -12.89
CA ILE A 191 14.82 17.09 -12.17
C ILE A 191 16.15 16.62 -12.78
N LYS A 192 16.27 15.32 -13.09
CA LYS A 192 17.45 14.67 -13.65
C LYS A 192 17.29 14.51 -15.16
N SER A 193 17.51 15.61 -15.89
CA SER A 193 17.52 15.63 -17.35
C SER A 193 18.92 15.33 -17.92
N ARG A 194 19.01 15.05 -19.23
CA ARG A 194 20.29 14.80 -19.93
C ARG A 194 21.33 15.91 -19.70
N LEU A 195 20.89 17.17 -19.64
CA LEU A 195 21.76 18.33 -19.42
C LEU A 195 22.15 18.52 -17.95
N ARG A 196 21.47 17.83 -17.01
CA ARG A 196 21.66 17.93 -15.56
C ARG A 196 22.14 16.61 -14.95
N SER A 197 22.72 15.72 -15.76
CA SER A 197 23.13 14.38 -15.34
C SER A 197 24.31 14.37 -14.37
N THR A 198 25.09 15.46 -14.30
CA THR A 198 26.30 15.60 -13.46
C THR A 198 26.04 16.25 -12.10
N MET A 199 24.78 16.40 -11.68
CA MET A 199 24.43 16.97 -10.39
C MET A 199 24.79 16.01 -9.24
N GLY A 200 25.38 16.54 -8.16
CA GLY A 200 25.70 15.76 -6.96
C GLY A 200 24.45 15.25 -6.22
N GLU A 201 24.60 14.14 -5.49
CA GLU A 201 23.50 13.42 -4.84
C GLU A 201 22.76 14.30 -3.82
N ASP A 202 23.47 15.03 -2.95
CA ASP A 202 22.87 15.92 -1.95
C ASP A 202 21.91 16.96 -2.56
N ARG A 203 22.30 17.51 -3.72
CA ARG A 203 21.49 18.48 -4.45
C ARG A 203 20.30 17.81 -5.13
N LEU A 204 20.47 16.59 -5.64
CA LEU A 204 19.39 15.82 -6.24
C LEU A 204 18.32 15.48 -5.21
N GLU A 205 18.74 14.98 -4.04
CA GLU A 205 17.85 14.64 -2.94
C GLU A 205 17.07 15.87 -2.44
N SER A 206 17.76 16.98 -2.21
CA SER A 206 17.13 18.24 -1.78
C SER A 206 16.05 18.72 -2.78
N LEU A 207 16.34 18.65 -4.08
CA LEU A 207 15.39 19.05 -5.12
C LEU A 207 14.21 18.07 -5.26
N MET A 208 14.48 16.78 -5.08
CA MET A 208 13.45 15.74 -5.07
C MET A 208 12.47 15.99 -3.92
N LEU A 209 12.96 16.27 -2.72
CA LEU A 209 12.14 16.57 -1.56
C LEU A 209 11.24 17.79 -1.80
N ILE A 210 11.81 18.90 -2.28
CA ILE A 210 11.05 20.12 -2.60
C ILE A 210 9.98 19.86 -3.68
N SER A 211 10.29 19.04 -4.69
CA SER A 211 9.37 18.76 -5.79
C SER A 211 8.25 17.79 -5.41
N CYS A 212 8.54 16.83 -4.54
CA CYS A 212 7.54 15.91 -4.01
C CYS A 212 6.64 16.60 -2.97
N GLU A 213 7.17 17.42 -2.08
CA GLU A 213 6.44 18.03 -0.95
C GLU A 213 5.91 19.45 -1.24
N LYS A 214 5.67 19.79 -2.51
CA LYS A 214 5.18 21.11 -2.91
C LYS A 214 3.86 21.52 -2.23
N ASP A 215 3.05 20.55 -1.80
CA ASP A 215 1.72 20.78 -1.23
C ASP A 215 1.79 21.13 0.28
N ILE A 216 2.97 21.05 0.90
CA ILE A 216 3.17 21.44 2.30
C ILE A 216 3.31 22.97 2.37
N ASN A 217 2.43 23.62 3.13
CA ASN A 217 2.53 25.06 3.37
C ASN A 217 3.72 25.36 4.30
N ILE A 218 4.62 26.24 3.86
CA ILE A 218 5.83 26.61 4.58
C ILE A 218 5.62 27.98 5.22
N ASP A 219 5.79 28.05 6.53
CA ASP A 219 5.83 29.31 7.26
C ASP A 219 7.14 30.06 6.96
N ASN A 220 7.02 31.11 6.14
CA ASN A 220 8.14 31.93 5.71
C ASN A 220 8.86 32.58 6.89
N GLU A 221 8.16 32.98 7.97
CA GLU A 221 8.80 33.60 9.12
C GLU A 221 9.68 32.61 9.88
N LYS A 222 9.21 31.37 10.03
CA LYS A 222 9.99 30.29 10.64
C LYS A 222 11.23 29.95 9.82
N VAL A 223 11.12 29.94 8.49
CA VAL A 223 12.27 29.72 7.60
C VAL A 223 13.29 30.84 7.75
N ILE A 224 12.83 32.11 7.72
CA ILE A 224 13.70 33.27 7.89
C ILE A 224 14.43 33.19 9.23
N LYS A 225 13.72 32.96 10.34
CA LYS A 225 14.33 32.82 11.68
C LYS A 225 15.36 31.70 11.75
N THR A 226 15.09 30.57 11.08
CA THR A 226 16.01 29.44 10.99
C THR A 226 17.27 29.82 10.23
N LEU A 227 17.16 30.46 9.06
CA LEU A 227 18.29 30.94 8.27
C LEU A 227 19.12 32.01 9.00
N THR A 228 18.46 32.91 9.72
CA THR A 228 19.10 33.93 10.55
C THR A 228 19.97 33.33 11.66
N THR A 229 19.63 32.12 12.14
CA THR A 229 20.45 31.42 13.15
C THR A 229 21.81 30.96 12.56
N TYR A 230 21.86 30.68 11.26
CA TYR A 230 23.08 30.24 10.57
C TYR A 230 23.97 31.38 10.06
N SER A 231 23.46 32.62 10.01
CA SER A 231 24.19 33.77 9.46
C SER A 231 24.14 34.98 10.37
N THR A 232 25.32 35.36 10.88
CA THR A 232 25.50 36.56 11.71
C THR A 232 25.17 37.85 10.95
N VAL A 233 25.35 37.87 9.63
CA VAL A 233 25.04 39.02 8.77
C VAL A 233 23.54 39.20 8.62
N LEU A 234 22.79 38.11 8.40
CA LEU A 234 21.33 38.15 8.32
C LEU A 234 20.68 38.55 9.65
N LYS A 235 21.30 38.17 10.77
CA LYS A 235 20.84 38.54 12.12
C LYS A 235 20.89 40.04 12.40
N ASN A 236 21.75 40.77 11.69
CA ASN A 236 21.89 42.22 11.85
C ASN A 236 21.04 43.01 10.84
N LEU A 237 20.41 42.33 9.87
CA LEU A 237 19.67 42.92 8.76
C LEU A 237 18.14 42.85 8.94
N LEU A 238 17.66 41.97 9.82
CA LEU A 238 16.26 41.78 10.23
C LEU A 238 16.09 42.24 11.67
#